data_AF-A0A7K0LRZ5-F1
#
_entry.id   AF-A0A7K0LRZ5-F1
#
_cell.length_a   1.000
_cell.length_b   1.000
_cell.length_c   1.000
_cell.angle_alpha   90.00
_cell.angle_beta   90.00
_cell.angle_gamma   90.00
#
_symmetry.space_group_name_H-M   'P 1'
#
loop_
_entity.id
_entity.type
_entity.pdbx_description
1 polymer ?
#
loop_
_entity_poly.entity_id
_entity_poly.type
_entity_poly.pdbx_seq_one_letter_code
_entity_poly.pdbx_strand_id
1 'polypeptide(L)'
;MSSPHEASLPRVDTSAARPRLTQLSPGGGCACKLPQAMLDDVLGMVRTTTGAQGNEWGTESANLLVGLQTPDDAAVYAIDEHRAWIVTADFGTPVVDDPHLWGRIAATNALSDVYAMGGRPLLALNLLAWPLDLDRTMLAEVLDGGRRAVVEAGALIVGG
;
A
#
# COMPACT_ATOMS: atom_id res chain seq x y z
N MET A 1 9.64 2.61 42.55
CA MET A 1 8.65 2.54 41.45
C MET A 1 9.34 3.09 40.21
N SER A 2 9.96 2.22 39.43
CA SER A 2 10.73 2.59 38.25
C SER A 2 9.96 2.13 37.02
N SER A 3 9.59 3.07 36.15
CA SER A 3 8.79 2.83 34.95
C SER A 3 9.69 2.24 33.83
N PRO A 4 9.27 1.17 33.13
CA PRO A 4 10.03 0.62 32.01
C PRO A 4 9.57 1.18 30.66
N HIS A 5 10.50 1.23 29.70
CA HIS A 5 10.32 1.34 28.25
C HIS A 5 9.85 2.68 27.64
N GLU A 6 10.76 3.64 27.57
CA GLU A 6 10.91 4.49 26.38
C GLU A 6 12.07 3.90 25.56
N ALA A 7 11.76 3.12 24.51
CA ALA A 7 12.76 2.75 23.51
C ALA A 7 13.09 4.03 22.73
N SER A 8 14.18 4.70 23.13
CA SER A 8 14.73 5.85 22.39
C SER A 8 15.05 5.40 20.97
N LEU A 9 14.24 5.84 20.01
CA LEU A 9 14.60 5.74 18.59
C LEU A 9 15.96 6.44 18.39
N PRO A 10 16.87 5.85 17.60
CA PRO A 10 18.17 6.45 17.35
C PRO A 10 17.97 7.83 16.71
N ARG A 11 18.54 8.87 17.33
CA ARG A 11 18.54 10.22 16.78
C ARG A 11 19.36 10.21 15.49
N VAL A 12 18.71 10.44 14.35
CA VAL A 12 19.39 10.58 13.07
C VAL A 12 20.14 11.92 13.07
N ASP A 13 21.45 11.84 12.99
CA ASP A 13 22.34 13.00 12.85
C ASP A 13 22.08 13.67 11.49
N THR A 14 21.63 14.93 11.51
CA THR A 14 21.32 15.72 10.31
C THR A 14 22.56 16.26 9.60
N SER A 15 23.76 16.01 10.14
CA SER A 15 25.05 16.29 9.50
C SER A 15 25.62 15.11 8.70
N ALA A 16 24.97 13.94 8.74
CA ALA A 16 25.49 12.71 8.15
C ALA A 16 25.06 12.52 6.69
N ALA A 17 25.92 11.86 5.90
CA ALA A 17 25.65 11.47 4.52
C ALA A 17 24.26 10.82 4.38
N ARG A 18 23.56 11.15 3.27
CA ARG A 18 22.24 10.64 2.90
C ARG A 18 22.09 9.14 3.27
N PRO A 19 21.23 8.79 4.23
CA PRO A 19 21.15 7.41 4.69
C PRO A 19 20.63 6.51 3.57
N ARG A 20 21.10 5.26 3.55
CA ARG A 20 20.59 4.23 2.63
C ARG A 20 19.17 3.88 3.04
N LEU A 21 18.20 4.09 2.15
CA LEU A 21 16.79 3.84 2.47
C LEU A 21 16.51 2.40 2.90
N THR A 22 17.24 1.42 2.36
CA THR A 22 17.08 0.02 2.75
C THR A 22 17.43 -0.25 4.22
N GLN A 23 18.23 0.61 4.87
CA GLN A 23 18.52 0.51 6.30
C GLN A 23 17.31 0.86 7.18
N LEU A 24 16.32 1.54 6.61
CA LEU A 24 15.07 1.88 7.28
C LEU A 24 14.02 0.78 7.13
N SER A 25 14.36 -0.34 6.48
CA SER A 25 13.49 -1.49 6.31
C SER A 25 14.09 -2.76 6.92
N PRO A 26 13.73 -3.11 8.16
CA PRO A 26 14.17 -4.35 8.80
C PRO A 26 13.72 -5.64 8.06
N GLY A 27 12.84 -5.53 7.06
CA GLY A 27 12.30 -6.67 6.31
C GLY A 27 11.79 -6.29 4.92
N GLY A 28 12.61 -5.61 4.11
CA GLY A 28 12.22 -4.97 2.83
C GLY A 28 11.33 -5.76 1.87
N GLY A 29 10.46 -5.03 1.17
CA GLY A 29 9.63 -5.56 0.07
C GLY A 29 8.59 -6.56 0.56
N CYS A 30 8.36 -7.65 -0.19
CA CYS A 30 7.39 -8.67 0.20
C CYS A 30 7.72 -9.37 1.53
N ALA A 31 8.95 -9.27 2.04
CA ALA A 31 9.33 -9.83 3.34
C ALA A 31 8.67 -9.10 4.53
N CYS A 32 8.04 -7.94 4.32
CA CYS A 32 7.23 -7.26 5.33
C CYS A 32 5.75 -7.65 5.30
N LYS A 33 5.32 -8.51 4.35
CA LYS A 33 3.94 -9.03 4.30
C LYS A 33 3.79 -10.17 5.30
N LEU A 34 2.62 -10.26 5.94
CA LEU A 34 2.28 -11.42 6.75
C LEU A 34 2.21 -12.67 5.86
N PRO A 35 2.64 -13.85 6.35
CA PRO A 35 2.43 -15.10 5.62
C PRO A 35 0.94 -15.31 5.34
N GLN A 36 0.60 -15.82 4.15
CA GLN A 36 -0.80 -15.99 3.73
C GLN A 36 -1.64 -16.76 4.75
N ALA A 37 -1.14 -17.88 5.25
CA ALA A 37 -1.84 -18.69 6.24
C ALA A 37 -2.14 -17.94 7.55
N MET A 38 -1.27 -17.01 7.95
CA MET A 38 -1.49 -16.16 9.13
C MET A 38 -2.55 -15.09 8.84
N LEU A 39 -2.50 -14.49 7.65
CA LEU A 39 -3.52 -13.52 7.23
C LEU A 39 -4.91 -14.18 7.17
N ASP A 40 -5.00 -15.38 6.59
CA ASP A 40 -6.25 -16.14 6.50
C ASP A 40 -6.85 -16.43 7.87
N ASP A 41 -6.02 -16.83 8.84
CA ASP A 41 -6.42 -17.08 10.23
C ASP A 41 -7.00 -15.81 10.88
N VAL A 42 -6.26 -14.69 10.80
CA VAL A 42 -6.71 -13.39 11.35
C VAL A 42 -8.00 -12.91 10.68
N LEU A 43 -8.11 -13.02 9.35
CA LEU A 43 -9.33 -12.66 8.63
C LEU A 43 -10.50 -13.55 9.03
N GLY A 44 -10.27 -14.84 9.29
CA GLY A 44 -11.28 -15.75 9.86
C GLY A 44 -11.81 -15.27 11.22
N MET A 45 -10.93 -14.78 12.09
CA MET A 45 -11.33 -14.23 13.39
C MET A 45 -12.17 -12.95 13.26
N VAL A 46 -11.80 -12.05 12.33
CA VAL A 46 -12.57 -10.82 12.10
C VAL A 46 -13.98 -11.15 11.60
N ARG A 47 -14.09 -12.06 10.62
CA ARG A 47 -15.36 -12.47 10.01
C ARG A 47 -16.33 -13.12 10.99
N THR A 48 -15.82 -13.83 11.99
CA THR A 48 -16.64 -14.47 13.03
C THR A 48 -17.07 -13.51 14.14
N THR A 49 -16.28 -12.45 14.39
CA THR A 49 -16.55 -11.48 15.47
C THR A 49 -17.55 -10.41 15.05
N THR A 50 -17.50 -9.95 13.80
CA THR A 50 -18.52 -9.09 13.20
C THR A 50 -19.50 -9.97 12.44
N GLY A 51 -20.48 -10.59 13.11
CA GLY A 51 -21.47 -11.45 12.46
C GLY A 51 -22.07 -10.77 11.24
N ALA A 52 -21.59 -11.12 10.04
CA ALA A 52 -21.99 -10.64 8.71
C ALA A 52 -22.70 -9.28 8.69
N GLN A 53 -22.12 -8.24 9.31
CA GLN A 53 -22.70 -6.91 9.26
C GLN A 53 -22.30 -6.26 7.93
N GLY A 54 -22.96 -6.72 6.87
CA GLY A 54 -23.19 -5.87 5.72
C GLY A 54 -23.89 -4.60 6.21
N ASN A 55 -23.40 -3.43 5.78
CA ASN A 55 -24.20 -2.20 5.84
C ASN A 55 -25.32 -2.30 4.78
N GLU A 56 -26.05 -1.20 4.51
CA GLU A 56 -27.06 -1.16 3.43
C GLU A 56 -26.53 -1.61 2.05
N TRP A 57 -25.19 -1.62 1.87
CA TRP A 57 -24.49 -2.07 0.68
C TRP A 57 -24.08 -3.55 0.74
N GLY A 58 -24.11 -4.18 1.93
CA GLY A 58 -23.89 -5.61 2.14
C GLY A 58 -22.44 -6.08 1.91
N THR A 59 -22.00 -7.12 2.62
CA THR A 59 -20.92 -8.00 2.13
C THR A 59 -21.39 -8.88 0.96
N GLU A 60 -22.69 -8.82 0.64
CA GLU A 60 -23.40 -9.52 -0.43
C GLU A 60 -24.03 -8.52 -1.41
N SER A 61 -23.40 -7.37 -1.61
CA SER A 61 -23.82 -6.46 -2.69
C SER A 61 -23.87 -7.24 -4.00
N ALA A 62 -25.00 -7.24 -4.70
CA ALA A 62 -25.09 -7.86 -6.03
C ALA A 62 -24.07 -7.27 -7.02
N ASN A 63 -23.56 -6.07 -6.72
CA ASN A 63 -22.54 -5.38 -7.50
C ASN A 63 -21.11 -5.76 -7.10
N LEU A 64 -20.87 -6.41 -5.95
CA LEU A 64 -19.52 -6.83 -5.56
C LEU A 64 -19.18 -8.14 -6.27
N LEU A 65 -18.37 -8.06 -7.33
CA LEU A 65 -18.01 -9.20 -8.17
C LEU A 65 -16.84 -10.01 -7.56
N VAL A 66 -15.86 -9.32 -6.99
CA VAL A 66 -14.70 -9.91 -6.29
C VAL A 66 -14.48 -9.14 -4.99
N GLY A 67 -14.34 -9.86 -3.89
CA GLY A 67 -14.19 -9.27 -2.56
C GLY A 67 -13.75 -10.32 -1.53
N LEU A 68 -13.98 -10.07 -0.25
CA LEU A 68 -13.44 -10.90 0.83
C LEU A 68 -13.91 -12.37 0.80
N GLN A 69 -15.03 -12.69 0.14
CA GLN A 69 -15.56 -14.05 -0.04
C GLN A 69 -14.78 -14.88 -1.05
N THR A 70 -14.17 -14.22 -2.05
CA THR A 70 -13.31 -14.84 -3.06
C THR A 70 -12.11 -13.92 -3.24
N PRO A 71 -11.16 -13.94 -2.28
CA PRO A 71 -10.02 -13.04 -2.31
C PRO A 71 -9.18 -13.28 -3.57
N ASP A 72 -8.76 -12.18 -4.19
CA ASP A 72 -7.89 -12.13 -5.36
C ASP A 72 -7.00 -10.88 -5.24
N ASP A 73 -6.22 -10.55 -6.27
CA ASP A 73 -5.27 -9.42 -6.26
C ASP A 73 -5.93 -8.05 -6.02
N ALA A 74 -7.23 -7.90 -6.33
CA ALA A 74 -7.98 -6.67 -6.06
C ALA A 74 -9.49 -6.93 -5.85
N ALA A 75 -10.18 -5.98 -5.24
CA ALA A 75 -11.65 -5.98 -5.21
C ALA A 75 -12.22 -5.48 -6.55
N VAL A 76 -13.32 -6.08 -6.99
CA VAL A 76 -14.03 -5.69 -8.22
C VAL A 76 -15.48 -5.35 -7.90
N TYR A 77 -15.91 -4.13 -8.23
CA TYR A 77 -17.25 -3.63 -7.95
C TYR A 77 -17.93 -3.12 -9.23
N ALA A 78 -19.02 -3.76 -9.65
CA ALA A 78 -19.82 -3.36 -10.80
C ALA A 78 -20.47 -1.98 -10.59
N ILE A 79 -20.34 -1.12 -11.60
CA ILE A 79 -21.04 0.17 -11.68
C ILE A 79 -22.35 -0.02 -12.46
N ASP A 80 -22.28 -0.79 -13.55
CA ASP A 80 -23.38 -1.17 -14.43
C ASP A 80 -23.02 -2.46 -15.19
N GLU A 81 -23.86 -2.85 -16.16
CA GLU A 81 -23.71 -4.06 -16.97
C GLU A 81 -22.42 -4.13 -17.80
N HIS A 82 -21.70 -3.02 -17.97
CA HIS A 82 -20.54 -2.92 -18.85
C HIS A 82 -19.28 -2.38 -18.17
N ARG A 83 -19.39 -1.88 -16.93
CA ARG A 83 -18.28 -1.22 -16.22
C ARG A 83 -18.18 -1.69 -14.78
N ALA A 84 -16.95 -1.88 -14.34
CA ALA A 84 -16.62 -2.17 -12.95
C ALA A 84 -15.40 -1.35 -12.51
N TRP A 85 -15.36 -1.03 -11.22
CA TRP A 85 -14.17 -0.55 -10.54
C TRP A 85 -13.30 -1.72 -10.13
N ILE A 86 -11.99 -1.57 -10.30
CA ILE A 86 -10.97 -2.41 -9.67
C ILE A 86 -10.32 -1.56 -8.59
N VAL A 87 -10.31 -2.06 -7.36
CA VAL A 87 -9.81 -1.35 -6.19
C VAL A 87 -8.77 -2.21 -5.49
N THR A 88 -7.56 -1.70 -5.45
CA THR A 88 -6.41 -2.30 -4.74
C THR A 88 -5.65 -1.24 -3.97
N ALA A 89 -4.91 -1.67 -2.96
CA ALA A 89 -3.95 -0.85 -2.23
C ALA A 89 -2.76 -1.72 -1.84
N ASP A 90 -1.55 -1.30 -2.25
CA ASP A 90 -0.31 -1.87 -1.76
C ASP A 90 0.64 -0.72 -1.38
N PHE A 91 1.35 -0.87 -0.27
CA PHE A 91 2.38 0.04 0.17
C PHE A 91 3.45 -0.76 0.89
N GLY A 92 4.71 -0.36 0.71
CA GLY A 92 5.85 -1.13 1.20
C GLY A 92 6.96 -0.23 1.67
N THR A 93 7.83 -0.81 2.49
CA THR A 93 9.07 -0.17 2.91
C THR A 93 10.10 -0.11 1.76
N PRO A 94 11.14 0.72 1.86
CA PRO A 94 12.16 0.82 0.81
C PRO A 94 12.83 -0.51 0.47
N VAL A 95 12.94 -0.79 -0.83
CA VAL A 95 13.61 -1.99 -1.40
C VAL A 95 14.90 -1.67 -2.14
N VAL A 96 15.15 -0.38 -2.41
CA VAL A 96 16.35 0.15 -3.05
C VAL A 96 16.75 1.45 -2.36
N ASP A 97 18.02 1.81 -2.46
CA ASP A 97 18.55 3.01 -1.80
C ASP A 97 18.26 4.30 -2.56
N ASP A 98 18.05 4.21 -3.88
CA ASP A 98 17.69 5.35 -4.73
C ASP A 98 16.22 5.74 -4.52
N PRO A 99 15.93 6.95 -4.01
CA PRO A 99 14.57 7.28 -3.59
C PRO A 99 13.61 7.44 -4.76
N HIS A 100 14.07 8.00 -5.88
CA HIS A 100 13.25 8.12 -7.09
C HIS A 100 12.89 6.74 -7.66
N LEU A 101 13.84 5.81 -7.73
CA LEU A 101 13.61 4.43 -8.16
C LEU A 101 12.68 3.69 -7.20
N TRP A 102 12.84 3.86 -5.88
CA TRP A 102 11.92 3.26 -4.93
C TRP A 102 10.49 3.77 -5.14
N GLY A 103 10.30 5.08 -5.33
CA GLY A 103 9.00 5.65 -5.66
C GLY A 103 8.37 5.04 -6.92
N ARG A 104 9.16 4.87 -7.98
CA ARG A 104 8.71 4.17 -9.20
C ARG A 104 8.30 2.73 -8.92
N ILE A 105 9.12 1.98 -8.17
CA ILE A 105 8.84 0.58 -7.82
C ILE A 105 7.55 0.49 -7.01
N ALA A 106 7.39 1.33 -5.98
CA ALA A 106 6.21 1.34 -5.11
C ALA A 106 4.92 1.62 -5.91
N ALA A 107 4.93 2.66 -6.75
CA ALA A 107 3.78 2.97 -7.59
C ALA A 107 3.49 1.85 -8.62
N THR A 108 4.52 1.29 -9.25
CA THR A 108 4.35 0.20 -10.23
C THR A 108 3.76 -1.05 -9.58
N ASN A 109 4.22 -1.38 -8.36
CA ASN A 109 3.69 -2.48 -7.57
C ASN A 109 2.21 -2.24 -7.18
N ALA A 110 1.86 -1.04 -6.70
CA ALA A 110 0.46 -0.73 -6.40
C ALA A 110 -0.45 -0.78 -7.64
N LEU A 111 0.08 -0.50 -8.83
CA LEU A 111 -0.67 -0.60 -10.09
C LEU A 111 -0.74 -2.03 -10.64
N SER A 112 0.11 -2.96 -10.20
CA SER A 112 0.20 -4.28 -10.82
C SER A 112 -1.08 -5.09 -10.66
N ASP A 113 -1.77 -4.96 -9.53
CA ASP A 113 -3.00 -5.71 -9.27
C ASP A 113 -4.12 -5.27 -10.20
N VAL A 114 -4.16 -3.99 -10.59
CA VAL A 114 -5.12 -3.51 -11.59
C VAL A 114 -4.88 -4.21 -12.94
N TYR A 115 -3.62 -4.36 -13.34
CA TYR A 115 -3.28 -5.08 -14.58
C TYR A 115 -3.52 -6.59 -14.46
N ALA A 116 -3.26 -7.19 -13.30
CA ALA A 116 -3.51 -8.61 -13.02
C ALA A 116 -5.00 -8.95 -13.19
N MET A 117 -5.89 -8.05 -12.76
CA MET A 117 -7.34 -8.16 -12.96
C MET A 117 -7.81 -7.78 -14.38
N GLY A 118 -6.90 -7.55 -15.33
CA GLY A 118 -7.23 -7.16 -16.71
C GLY A 118 -7.72 -5.72 -16.86
N GLY A 119 -7.53 -4.89 -15.84
CA GLY A 119 -7.97 -3.51 -15.79
C GLY A 119 -6.99 -2.52 -16.43
N ARG A 120 -7.44 -1.26 -16.50
CA ARG A 120 -6.61 -0.11 -16.83
C ARG A 120 -6.63 0.87 -15.66
N PRO A 121 -5.48 1.24 -15.09
CA PRO A 121 -5.41 2.29 -14.08
C PRO A 121 -6.05 3.59 -14.55
N LEU A 122 -6.79 4.24 -13.64
CA LEU A 122 -7.41 5.55 -13.89
C LEU A 122 -6.97 6.57 -12.85
N LEU A 123 -7.15 6.24 -11.58
CA LEU A 123 -6.84 7.10 -10.43
C LEU A 123 -5.90 6.36 -9.47
N ALA A 124 -5.06 7.11 -8.76
CA ALA A 124 -4.20 6.62 -7.70
C ALA A 124 -4.21 7.59 -6.51
N LEU A 125 -4.10 7.04 -5.31
CA LEU A 125 -3.89 7.78 -4.07
C LEU A 125 -2.51 7.41 -3.51
N ASN A 126 -1.77 8.39 -3.00
CA ASN A 126 -0.54 8.12 -2.27
C ASN A 126 -0.87 7.61 -0.86
N LEU A 127 -0.18 6.54 -0.44
CA LEU A 127 -0.15 6.11 0.96
C LEU A 127 1.27 6.33 1.47
N LEU A 128 1.46 7.36 2.31
CA LEU A 128 2.78 7.81 2.73
C LEU A 128 2.98 7.66 4.24
N ALA A 129 4.02 6.92 4.63
CA ALA A 129 4.58 6.93 5.97
C ALA A 129 6.05 7.33 5.88
N TRP A 130 6.42 8.45 6.51
CA TRP A 130 7.76 9.03 6.42
C TRP A 130 8.25 9.50 7.80
N PRO A 131 9.47 9.12 8.25
CA PRO A 131 10.04 9.64 9.48
C PRO A 131 10.23 11.16 9.41
N LEU A 132 9.77 11.89 10.43
CA LEU A 132 9.80 13.36 10.44
C LEU A 132 11.21 13.95 10.49
N ASP A 133 12.17 13.18 10.97
CA ASP A 133 13.60 13.51 11.07
C ASP A 133 14.39 13.16 9.81
N LEU A 134 13.78 12.46 8.85
CA LEU A 134 14.42 12.11 7.58
C LEU A 134 14.26 13.23 6.53
N ASP A 135 15.29 13.41 5.71
CA ASP A 135 15.38 14.48 4.73
C ASP A 135 14.19 14.51 3.75
N ARG A 136 13.51 15.66 3.71
CA ARG A 136 12.34 15.91 2.86
C ARG A 136 12.68 15.96 1.37
N THR A 137 13.93 16.23 1.00
CA THR A 137 14.33 16.19 -0.41
C THR A 137 14.29 14.76 -0.93
N MET A 138 14.64 13.77 -0.10
CA MET A 138 14.47 12.36 -0.45
C MET A 138 13.00 12.02 -0.66
N LEU A 139 12.12 12.49 0.22
CA LEU A 139 10.67 12.30 0.06
C LEU A 139 10.16 12.89 -1.26
N ALA A 140 10.62 14.09 -1.64
CA ALA A 140 10.24 14.69 -2.91
C ALA A 140 10.67 13.84 -4.11
N GLU A 141 11.87 13.23 -4.06
CA GLU A 141 12.33 12.31 -5.11
C GLU A 141 11.48 11.04 -5.18
N VAL A 142 11.09 10.45 -4.04
CA VAL A 142 10.16 9.30 -3.99
C VAL A 142 8.84 9.66 -4.65
N LEU A 143 8.25 10.79 -4.28
CA LEU A 143 6.98 11.23 -4.83
C LEU A 143 7.07 11.56 -6.32
N ASP A 144 8.19 12.14 -6.81
CA ASP A 144 8.39 12.35 -8.25
C ASP A 144 8.51 11.02 -9.01
N GLY A 145 9.26 10.06 -8.45
CA GLY A 145 9.39 8.72 -9.01
C GLY A 145 8.03 8.02 -9.16
N GLY A 146 7.25 8.00 -8.09
CA GLY A 146 5.90 7.42 -8.11
C GLY A 146 4.97 8.15 -9.09
N ARG A 147 5.00 9.49 -9.09
CA ARG A 147 4.24 10.32 -10.03
C ARG A 147 4.56 10.00 -11.48
N ARG A 148 5.83 9.83 -11.84
CA ARG A 148 6.21 9.46 -13.22
C ARG A 148 5.68 8.10 -13.62
N ALA A 149 5.76 7.10 -12.76
CA ALA A 149 5.22 5.77 -13.03
C ALA A 149 3.69 5.80 -13.25
N VAL A 150 2.96 6.54 -12.42
CA VAL A 150 1.50 6.70 -12.56
C VAL A 150 1.13 7.43 -13.87
N VAL A 151 1.87 8.49 -14.23
CA VAL A 151 1.66 9.21 -15.50
C VAL A 151 1.96 8.33 -16.70
N GLU A 152 3.05 7.55 -16.67
CA GLU A 152 3.41 6.59 -17.72
C GLU A 152 2.34 5.50 -17.89
N ALA A 153 1.67 5.10 -16.82
CA ALA A 153 0.53 4.17 -16.84
C ALA A 153 -0.78 4.79 -17.38
N GLY A 154 -0.79 6.10 -17.67
CA GLY A 154 -1.98 6.82 -18.14
C GLY A 154 -3.02 7.10 -17.05
N ALA A 155 -2.61 7.10 -15.78
CA ALA A 155 -3.46 7.37 -14.62
C ALA A 155 -3.14 8.72 -13.96
N LEU A 156 -3.99 9.11 -13.02
CA LEU A 156 -3.91 10.37 -12.29
C LEU A 156 -3.67 10.13 -10.80
N ILE A 157 -2.68 10.80 -10.22
CA ILE A 157 -2.61 10.93 -8.76
C ILE A 157 -3.61 12.00 -8.34
N VAL A 158 -4.56 11.63 -7.47
CA VAL A 158 -5.68 12.52 -7.06
C VAL A 158 -5.66 12.93 -5.60
N GLY A 159 -4.61 12.58 -4.86
CA GLY A 159 -4.44 12.92 -3.44
C GLY A 159 -3.77 11.79 -2.68
N GLY A 160 -4.05 11.74 -1.37
CA GLY A 160 -3.45 10.80 -0.43
C GLY A 160 -2.34 11.39 0.41
#